data_AF-A0A6A4RH27-F1
#
_entry.id   AF-A0A6A4RH27-F1
#
_cell.length_a   1.000
_cell.length_b   1.000
_cell.length_c   1.000
_cell.angle_alpha   90.00
_cell.angle_beta   90.00
_cell.angle_gamma   90.00
#
_symmetry.space_group_name_H-M   'P 1'
#
loop_
_entity.id
_entity.type
_entity.pdbx_description
1 polymer ?
#
loop_
_entity_poly.entity_id
_entity_poly.type
_entity_poly.pdbx_seq_one_letter_code
_entity_poly.pdbx_strand_id
1 'polypeptide(L)'
;MFGVCVHPRFGGWFAIRALLVFGDVTLGSEMVQPIPPDCVPTRESRIQLLEAFNFHWQDWSYRDVVRPVQTYSQKQRDYFSTPPSQRFDLLRTWGFLPREDHQPETSSDTQNQGKGHG
;
A
#
# COMPACT_ATOMS: atom_id res chain seq x y z
N MET A 1 -21.17 3.08 -5.01
CA MET A 1 -20.02 3.45 -5.85
C MET A 1 -19.23 4.52 -5.09
N PHE A 2 -17.93 4.34 -4.93
CA PHE A 2 -17.01 5.26 -4.27
C PHE A 2 -16.36 6.20 -5.29
N GLY A 3 -16.04 7.43 -4.85
CA GLY A 3 -15.28 8.39 -5.65
C GLY A 3 -13.78 8.09 -5.65
N VAL A 4 -13.07 8.65 -6.63
CA VAL A 4 -11.62 8.49 -6.79
C VAL A 4 -11.00 9.82 -7.25
N CYS A 5 -9.85 10.18 -6.66
CA CYS A 5 -9.07 11.34 -7.08
C CYS A 5 -8.06 10.94 -8.17
N VAL A 6 -7.81 11.85 -9.12
CA VAL A 6 -6.84 11.69 -10.20
C VAL A 6 -5.81 12.81 -10.10
N HIS A 7 -4.54 12.45 -9.98
CA HIS A 7 -3.44 13.43 -9.96
C HIS A 7 -3.07 13.83 -11.39
N PRO A 8 -2.90 15.12 -11.72
CA PRO A 8 -2.65 15.57 -13.10
C PRO A 8 -1.38 15.00 -13.74
N ARG A 9 -0.39 14.61 -12.92
CA ARG A 9 0.88 14.03 -13.41
C ARG A 9 0.98 12.51 -13.26
N PHE A 10 0.24 11.92 -12.32
CA PHE A 10 0.43 10.52 -11.92
C PHE A 10 -0.83 9.68 -12.13
N GLY A 11 -1.93 10.26 -12.60
CA GLY A 11 -3.22 9.59 -12.65
C GLY A 11 -3.61 9.06 -11.27
N GLY A 12 -3.94 7.79 -11.18
CA GLY A 12 -4.23 7.10 -9.92
C GLY A 12 -2.99 6.48 -9.25
N TRP A 13 -1.77 6.68 -9.75
CA TRP A 13 -0.53 6.12 -9.19
C TRP A 13 0.00 6.94 -7.99
N PHE A 14 -0.89 7.25 -7.04
CA PHE A 14 -0.56 7.91 -5.78
C PHE A 14 -1.54 7.47 -4.69
N ALA A 15 -1.28 7.90 -3.46
CA ALA A 15 -2.21 7.77 -2.34
C ALA A 15 -2.12 9.01 -1.45
N ILE A 16 -3.26 9.46 -0.94
CA ILE A 16 -3.33 10.48 0.11
C ILE A 16 -2.90 9.81 1.41
N ARG A 17 -2.01 10.46 2.19
CA ARG A 17 -1.37 9.85 3.36
C ARG A 17 -1.79 10.48 4.68
N ALA A 18 -1.78 11.80 4.73
CA ALA A 18 -2.01 12.54 5.96
C ALA A 18 -2.55 13.93 5.65
N LEU A 19 -3.22 14.50 6.64
CA LEU A 19 -3.51 15.92 6.74
C LEU A 19 -2.73 16.43 7.96
N LEU A 20 -1.95 17.50 7.77
CA LEU A 20 -1.28 18.20 8.86
C LEU A 20 -2.12 19.41 9.24
N VAL A 21 -2.46 19.52 10.52
CA VAL A 21 -3.28 20.62 11.06
C VAL A 21 -2.45 21.36 12.10
N PHE A 22 -2.38 22.68 11.96
CA PHE A 22 -1.65 23.56 12.86
C PHE A 22 -2.66 24.38 13.68
N GLY A 23 -2.88 24.00 14.94
CA GLY A 23 -3.98 24.51 15.75
C GLY A 23 -3.92 26.03 16.03
N ASP A 24 -2.72 26.59 16.12
CA ASP A 24 -2.51 28.00 16.44
C ASP A 24 -2.18 28.86 15.21
N VAL A 25 -2.33 28.30 14.00
CA VAL A 25 -2.07 29.02 12.75
C VAL A 25 -3.39 29.40 12.10
N THR A 26 -3.61 30.71 11.96
CA THR A 26 -4.72 31.25 11.18
C THR A 26 -4.19 31.77 9.85
N LEU A 27 -4.87 31.44 8.76
CA LEU A 27 -4.53 31.94 7.43
C LEU A 27 -5.32 33.22 7.15
N GLY A 28 -4.64 34.25 6.63
CA GLY A 28 -5.28 35.48 6.19
C GLY A 28 -5.97 35.31 4.84
N SER A 29 -6.73 36.33 4.43
CA SER A 29 -7.51 36.35 3.18
C SER A 29 -6.66 36.24 1.90
N GLU A 30 -5.35 36.46 2.01
CA GLU A 30 -4.37 36.31 0.93
C GLU A 30 -4.09 34.85 0.56
N MET A 31 -4.36 33.89 1.46
CA MET A 31 -4.16 32.48 1.16
C MET A 31 -5.33 31.91 0.34
N VAL A 32 -5.09 31.71 -0.95
CA VAL A 32 -6.08 31.15 -1.88
C VAL A 32 -5.82 29.66 -2.11
N GLN A 33 -6.86 28.83 -1.96
CA GLN A 33 -6.81 27.44 -2.36
C GLN A 33 -7.02 27.32 -3.88
N PRO A 34 -6.04 26.80 -4.64
CA PRO A 34 -6.21 26.63 -6.08
C PRO A 34 -7.24 25.54 -6.39
N ILE A 35 -8.01 25.75 -7.46
CA ILE A 35 -8.96 24.75 -7.97
C ILE A 35 -8.15 23.61 -8.61
N PRO A 36 -8.44 22.33 -8.28
CA PRO A 36 -7.77 21.21 -8.93
C PRO A 36 -8.10 21.17 -10.43
N PRO A 37 -7.13 20.90 -11.32
CA PRO A 37 -7.38 20.75 -12.75
C PRO A 37 -8.38 19.62 -13.03
N ASP A 38 -9.29 19.83 -13.99
CA ASP A 38 -10.17 18.77 -14.47
C ASP A 38 -9.42 17.85 -15.43
N CYS A 39 -8.84 16.78 -14.88
CA CYS A 39 -8.05 15.82 -15.63
C CYS A 39 -8.90 14.83 -16.46
N VAL A 40 -10.20 14.72 -16.17
CA VAL A 40 -11.12 13.75 -16.80
C VAL A 40 -12.42 14.47 -17.17
N PRO A 41 -12.41 15.29 -18.24
CA PRO A 41 -13.46 16.29 -18.47
C PRO A 41 -14.76 15.71 -19.03
N THR A 42 -14.71 14.56 -19.70
CA THR A 42 -15.89 13.98 -20.35
C THR A 42 -16.67 13.09 -19.40
N ARG A 43 -18.00 13.04 -19.59
CA ARG A 43 -18.88 12.19 -18.79
C ARG A 43 -18.53 10.71 -18.98
N GLU A 44 -18.25 10.31 -20.22
CA GLU A 44 -17.94 8.94 -20.61
C GLU A 44 -16.66 8.45 -19.91
N SER A 45 -15.60 9.26 -19.89
CA SER A 45 -14.36 8.91 -19.20
C SER A 45 -14.52 8.90 -17.68
N ARG A 46 -15.41 9.73 -17.11
CA ARG A 46 -15.75 9.66 -15.67
C ARG A 46 -16.48 8.38 -15.32
N ILE A 47 -17.40 7.92 -16.17
CA ILE A 47 -18.09 6.64 -15.98
C ILE A 47 -17.08 5.49 -16.03
N GLN A 48 -16.25 5.44 -17.07
CA GLN A 48 -15.22 4.41 -17.22
C GLN A 48 -14.25 4.39 -16.03
N LEU A 49 -13.81 5.57 -15.56
CA LEU A 49 -12.96 5.68 -14.37
C LEU A 49 -13.63 5.11 -13.13
N LEU A 50 -14.89 5.45 -12.89
CA LEU A 50 -15.61 5.00 -11.70
C LEU A 50 -15.91 3.50 -11.77
N GLU A 51 -16.25 2.96 -12.93
CA GLU A 51 -16.45 1.52 -13.13
C GLU A 51 -15.14 0.76 -12.92
N ALA A 52 -14.05 1.20 -13.56
CA ALA A 52 -12.73 0.59 -13.39
C ALA A 52 -12.26 0.63 -11.93
N PHE A 53 -12.46 1.76 -11.23
CA PHE A 53 -12.10 1.86 -9.82
C PHE A 53 -12.97 0.98 -8.91
N ASN A 54 -14.28 0.91 -9.14
CA ASN A 54 -15.16 0.20 -8.21
C ASN A 54 -15.21 -1.31 -8.46
N PHE A 55 -15.08 -1.75 -9.71
CA PHE A 55 -15.24 -3.16 -10.09
C PHE A 55 -13.94 -3.84 -10.50
N HIS A 56 -12.91 -3.07 -10.86
CA HIS A 56 -11.67 -3.61 -11.43
C HIS A 56 -10.38 -3.03 -10.80
N TRP A 57 -10.42 -2.41 -9.61
CA TRP A 57 -9.26 -1.73 -9.02
C TRP A 57 -7.98 -2.59 -8.88
N GLN A 58 -8.13 -3.91 -8.78
CA GLN A 58 -7.04 -4.87 -8.62
C GLN A 58 -6.17 -5.01 -9.88
N ASP A 59 -6.70 -4.68 -11.06
CA ASP A 59 -5.95 -4.73 -12.32
C ASP A 59 -5.11 -3.47 -12.58
N TRP A 60 -5.24 -2.46 -11.71
CA TRP A 60 -4.54 -1.17 -11.75
C TRP A 60 -4.94 -0.23 -12.89
N SER A 61 -5.77 -0.66 -13.85
CA SER A 61 -6.08 0.07 -15.10
C SER A 61 -6.68 1.45 -14.88
N TYR A 62 -7.52 1.61 -13.84
CA TYR A 62 -8.12 2.91 -13.50
C TYR A 62 -7.08 4.01 -13.23
N ARG A 63 -5.85 3.62 -12.85
CA ARG A 63 -4.77 4.56 -12.51
C ARG A 63 -4.19 5.23 -13.75
N ASP A 64 -4.40 4.67 -14.94
CA ASP A 64 -3.89 5.18 -16.22
C ASP A 64 -4.92 6.03 -16.99
N VAL A 65 -6.03 6.44 -16.34
CA VAL A 65 -7.07 7.30 -16.93
C VAL A 65 -6.52 8.59 -17.55
N VAL A 66 -5.40 9.07 -17.04
CA VAL A 66 -4.54 10.07 -17.70
C VAL A 66 -3.13 9.49 -17.80
N ARG A 67 -2.39 9.88 -18.85
CA ARG A 67 -1.02 9.40 -19.07
C ARG A 67 -0.10 9.78 -17.91
N PRO A 68 0.36 8.84 -17.07
CA PRO A 68 1.21 9.17 -15.95
C PRO A 68 2.66 9.40 -16.41
N VAL A 69 3.35 10.34 -15.78
CA VAL A 69 4.81 10.53 -15.99
C VAL A 69 5.63 9.44 -15.29
N GLN A 70 5.05 8.81 -14.27
CA GLN A 70 5.66 7.73 -13.50
C GLN A 70 4.56 6.87 -12.87
N THR A 71 4.77 5.57 -12.87
CA THR A 71 3.91 4.58 -12.23
C THR A 71 4.63 3.90 -11.07
N TYR A 72 3.92 3.06 -10.32
CA TYR A 72 4.57 2.20 -9.33
C TYR A 72 5.49 1.21 -10.04
N SER A 73 6.69 1.00 -9.49
CA SER A 73 7.57 -0.06 -9.96
C SER A 73 6.92 -1.43 -9.80
N GLN A 74 7.41 -2.43 -10.53
CA GLN A 74 6.89 -3.79 -10.40
C GLN A 74 6.96 -4.28 -8.94
N LYS A 75 8.09 -4.06 -8.27
CA LYS A 75 8.28 -4.40 -6.85
C LYS A 75 7.24 -3.71 -5.94
N GLN A 76 6.90 -2.45 -6.20
CA GLN A 76 5.88 -1.74 -5.42
C GLN A 76 4.46 -2.26 -5.71
N ARG A 77 4.16 -2.65 -6.96
CA ARG A 77 2.88 -3.29 -7.32
C ARG A 77 2.74 -4.66 -6.68
N ASP A 78 3.81 -5.46 -6.67
CA ASP A 78 3.85 -6.76 -6.00
C ASP A 78 3.55 -6.57 -4.50
N TYR A 79 4.23 -5.62 -3.85
CA TYR A 79 4.01 -5.30 -2.44
C TYR A 79 2.56 -4.91 -2.10
N PHE A 80 1.94 -4.05 -2.92
CA PHE A 80 0.57 -3.62 -2.67
C PHE A 80 -0.49 -4.65 -3.09
N SER A 81 -0.19 -5.50 -4.07
CA SER A 81 -1.03 -6.66 -4.43
C SER A 81 -0.98 -7.74 -3.36
N THR A 82 0.13 -7.86 -2.62
CA THR A 82 0.26 -8.79 -1.50
C THR A 82 -0.63 -8.33 -0.33
N PRO A 83 -1.46 -9.25 0.22
CA PRO A 83 -2.26 -8.98 1.40
C PRO A 83 -1.41 -8.44 2.55
N PRO A 84 -1.90 -7.46 3.35
CA PRO A 84 -1.11 -6.86 4.42
C PRO A 84 -0.44 -7.85 5.37
N SER A 85 -1.13 -8.96 5.70
CA SER A 85 -0.63 -10.03 6.58
C SER A 85 0.56 -10.80 6.01
N GLN A 86 0.74 -10.83 4.68
CA GLN A 86 1.80 -11.58 3.99
C GLN A 86 2.97 -10.70 3.56
N ARG A 87 2.90 -9.38 3.80
CA ARG A 87 3.94 -8.45 3.35
C ARG A 87 5.28 -8.69 4.02
N PHE A 88 5.30 -9.11 5.29
CA PHE A 88 6.55 -9.46 5.96
C PHE A 88 7.23 -10.66 5.30
N ASP A 89 6.47 -11.68 4.91
CA ASP A 89 7.01 -12.84 4.18
C ASP A 89 7.60 -12.42 2.83
N LEU A 90 6.90 -11.57 2.08
CA LEU A 90 7.40 -11.01 0.83
C LEU A 90 8.69 -10.20 1.04
N LEU A 91 8.75 -9.36 2.08
CA LEU A 91 9.95 -8.59 2.39
C LEU A 91 11.13 -9.50 2.76
N ARG A 92 10.86 -10.63 3.44
CA ARG A 92 11.85 -11.66 3.75
C ARG A 92 12.36 -12.35 2.48
N THR A 93 11.49 -12.66 1.51
CA THR A 93 11.95 -13.24 0.23
C THR A 93 12.82 -12.27 -0.59
N TRP A 94 12.59 -10.96 -0.43
CA TRP A 94 13.43 -9.92 -1.02
C TRP A 94 14.71 -9.60 -0.24
N GLY A 95 14.95 -10.28 0.88
CA GLY A 95 16.15 -10.08 1.71
C GLY A 95 16.13 -8.80 2.54
N PHE A 96 14.96 -8.17 2.75
CA PHE A 96 14.84 -6.98 3.61
C PHE A 96 14.64 -7.33 5.09
N LEU A 97 14.31 -8.58 5.40
CA LEU A 97 14.13 -9.07 6.76
C LEU A 97 14.94 -10.36 6.98
N PRO A 98 15.41 -10.61 8.21
CA PRO A 98 16.06 -11.87 8.57
C PRO A 98 15.16 -13.08 8.29
N ARG A 99 15.78 -14.22 7.94
CA ARG A 99 15.05 -15.49 7.92
C ARG A 99 14.75 -15.91 9.35
N GLU A 100 13.52 -16.32 9.62
CA GLU A 100 13.20 -17.00 10.87
C GLU A 100 13.78 -18.41 10.76
N ASP A 101 14.95 -18.60 11.35
CA ASP A 101 15.52 -19.92 11.55
C ASP A 101 14.70 -20.62 12.63
N HIS A 102 13.64 -21.33 12.22
CA HIS A 102 12.99 -22.30 13.10
C HIS A 102 13.93 -23.49 13.27
N GLN A 103 14.88 -23.38 14.19
CA GLN A 103 15.60 -24.54 14.69
C GLN A 103 14.73 -25.18 15.78
N PRO A 104 14.17 -26.39 15.58
CA PRO A 104 13.56 -27.10 16.69
C PRO A 104 14.66 -27.45 17.68
N GLU A 105 14.55 -26.97 18.91
CA GLU A 105 15.41 -27.44 19.99
C GLU A 105 15.12 -28.92 20.24
N THR A 106 15.93 -29.79 19.65
CA THR A 106 16.04 -31.18 20.08
C THR A 106 16.94 -31.21 21.31
N SER A 107 16.38 -30.95 22.49
CA SER A 107 17.00 -31.34 23.76
C SER A 107 16.67 -32.81 24.02
N SER A 108 17.47 -33.70 23.43
CA SER A 108 17.53 -35.10 23.83
C SER A 108 18.41 -35.21 25.08
N ASP A 109 17.82 -35.00 26.26
CA ASP A 109 18.47 -35.37 27.52
C ASP A 109 18.01 -36.74 27.99
N THR A 110 18.94 -37.65 27.73
CA THR A 110 19.05 -39.06 28.07
C THR A 110 18.73 -39.36 29.53
N GLN A 111 18.03 -40.48 29.73
CA GLN A 111 17.81 -41.17 31.01
C GLN A 111 19.08 -41.26 31.86
N ASN A 112 18.97 -40.96 33.16
CA ASN A 112 19.89 -41.51 34.15
C ASN A 112 19.09 -42.11 35.31
N GLN A 113 19.06 -43.45 35.37
CA GLN A 113 18.51 -44.22 36.49
C GLN A 113 19.42 -44.07 37.70
N GLY A 114 18.89 -43.49 38.79
CA GLY A 114 19.48 -43.58 40.12
C GLY A 114 18.64 -44.45 41.03
N LYS A 115 19.06 -45.70 41.25
CA LYS A 115 18.60 -46.54 42.36
C LYS A 115 18.99 -45.89 43.69
N GLY A 116 18.08 -45.83 44.65
CA GLY A 116 18.36 -45.50 46.05
C GLY A 116 17.45 -46.29 46.99
N HIS A 117 18.01 -47.31 47.65
CA HIS A 117 17.44 -47.93 48.84
C HIS A 117 17.94 -47.18 50.08
N GLY A 118 17.09 -47.05 51.09
CA GLY A 118 17.38 -46.47 52.40
C GLY A 118 16.11 -46.04 53.10
#